data_AF-A0A950Y7X8-F1
#
_entry.id   AF-A0A950Y7X8-F1
#
_cell.length_a   1.000
_cell.length_b   1.000
_cell.length_c   1.000
_cell.angle_alpha   90.00
_cell.angle_beta   90.00
_cell.angle_gamma   90.00
#
_symmetry.space_group_name_H-M   'P 1'
#
loop_
_entity.id
_entity.type
_entity.pdbx_description
1 polymer ?
#
loop_
_entity_poly.entity_id
_entity_poly.type
_entity_poly.pdbx_seq_one_letter_code
_entity_poly.pdbx_strand_id
1 'polypeptide(L)'
;VGIAYSPGTSGNTSIRAGFGITYDILYDNLGTLSLPPQLTTTIDATPGTSNFLANGGIPPNAAAAIPEGAAARAATSGFIPNQKRPEAINWNFGIQHAFGNYTFETRYVGTRGLFLPVQVRLNIQPTVNASNALPVYFTAPSQATLNALPNTLARDENAFTAGGFYVPAYANAGFLSPISAFMPIGNSIYHGWSNQLTRRFAHGLQFQGSYTWSHNIDDSTAAVNTTVLAPRRPQDFQDLAMDRASSILDHRNRIVLEMIYDVPFFKNRNSALKNLVGNWEIAPVYIYQTGQLVTPQSGADANLNNDSAPDRVFINPNGTQSIGTGVTALTNSAGKTVAYLANNPNAMYVSAGLATLPNGGRSLLHLNPTDDVDVSLMKRFNITERCRVEFSARVFNIFNHPQYVGGYLNDVAALPYGAGTAAGDLARTTIEPANPNFEQWSQAFSSNPRKVQLALKFIF
;
A
#
# COMPACT_ATOMS: atom_id res chain seq x y z
N VAL A 1 28.19 8.52 -10.35
CA VAL A 1 28.80 9.12 -11.57
C VAL A 1 27.68 9.75 -12.39
N GLY A 2 27.95 10.87 -13.07
CA GLY A 2 26.98 11.51 -13.95
C GLY A 2 27.64 12.19 -15.13
N ILE A 3 26.88 12.35 -16.20
CA ILE A 3 27.29 13.06 -17.42
C ILE A 3 26.26 14.14 -17.73
N ALA A 4 26.74 15.26 -18.27
CA ALA A 4 25.92 16.32 -18.82
C ALA A 4 26.52 16.76 -20.14
N TYR A 5 25.68 16.93 -21.16
CA TYR A 5 26.09 17.30 -22.51
C TYR A 5 25.07 18.26 -23.13
N SER A 6 25.57 19.29 -23.79
CA SER A 6 24.74 20.21 -24.58
C SER A 6 25.13 20.07 -26.05
N PRO A 7 24.27 19.50 -26.92
CA PRO A 7 24.58 19.39 -28.34
C PRO A 7 24.56 20.75 -29.04
N GLY A 8 25.54 20.97 -29.92
CA GLY A 8 25.67 22.20 -30.70
C GLY A 8 26.11 23.41 -29.87
N THR A 9 25.91 24.61 -30.42
CA THR A 9 26.36 25.88 -29.81
C THR A 9 25.22 26.72 -29.24
N SER A 10 23.96 26.32 -29.43
CA SER A 10 22.79 27.12 -29.05
C SER A 10 22.55 27.20 -27.53
N GLY A 11 23.06 26.23 -26.77
CA GLY A 11 22.82 26.13 -25.33
C GLY A 11 21.37 25.79 -24.95
N ASN A 12 20.50 25.50 -25.93
CA ASN A 12 19.07 25.29 -25.72
C ASN A 12 18.71 23.84 -25.37
N THR A 13 19.63 22.89 -25.55
CA THR A 13 19.40 21.47 -25.27
C THR A 13 20.39 20.99 -24.21
N SER A 14 19.90 20.26 -23.22
CA SER A 14 20.74 19.60 -22.21
C SER A 14 20.35 18.13 -22.11
N ILE A 15 21.33 17.25 -22.24
CA ILE A 15 21.22 15.80 -22.03
C ILE A 15 21.96 15.47 -20.75
N ARG A 16 21.29 14.76 -19.84
CA ARG A 16 21.83 14.40 -18.52
C ARG A 16 21.62 12.91 -18.28
N ALA A 17 22.61 12.25 -17.71
CA ALA A 17 22.44 10.89 -17.22
C ALA A 17 23.26 10.68 -15.95
N GLY A 18 22.80 9.77 -15.10
CA GLY A 18 23.43 9.50 -13.82
C GLY A 18 23.29 8.04 -13.42
N PHE A 19 24.27 7.56 -12.67
CA PHE A 19 24.26 6.27 -12.00
C PHE A 19 24.87 6.42 -10.60
N GLY A 20 24.26 5.80 -9.61
CA GLY A 20 24.78 5.81 -8.24
C GLY A 20 24.27 4.64 -7.43
N ILE A 21 25.08 4.23 -6.46
CA ILE A 21 24.71 3.26 -5.44
C ILE A 21 24.72 4.00 -4.11
N THR A 22 23.64 3.88 -3.36
CA THR A 22 23.50 4.46 -2.03
C THR A 22 23.10 3.37 -1.05
N TYR A 23 23.56 3.49 0.19
CA TYR A 23 23.22 2.57 1.26
C TYR A 23 22.32 3.28 2.25
N ASP A 24 21.31 2.57 2.73
CA ASP A 24 20.46 3.05 3.82
C ASP A 24 21.02 2.60 5.18
N ILE A 25 20.56 3.28 6.23
CA ILE A 25 20.82 2.90 7.61
C ILE A 25 19.73 1.93 8.09
N LEU A 26 20.14 0.85 8.74
CA LEU A 26 19.20 -0.01 9.48
C LEU A 26 18.85 0.69 10.78
N TYR A 27 17.56 0.87 11.04
CA TYR A 27 17.08 1.44 12.28
C TYR A 27 17.08 0.38 13.39
N ASP A 28 17.43 0.81 14.61
CA ASP A 28 17.71 -0.04 15.78
C ASP A 28 16.56 -0.98 16.15
N ASN A 29 15.33 -0.54 15.90
CA ASN A 29 14.12 -1.28 16.23
C ASN A 29 14.09 -2.71 15.65
N LEU A 30 14.70 -2.95 14.48
CA LEU A 30 14.74 -4.30 13.88
C LEU A 30 15.50 -5.30 14.75
N GLY A 31 16.62 -4.87 15.33
CA GLY A 31 17.40 -5.68 16.27
C GLY A 31 16.59 -5.97 17.52
N THR A 32 16.07 -4.92 18.16
CA THR A 32 15.29 -5.03 19.41
C THR A 32 14.04 -5.91 19.25
N LEU A 33 13.35 -5.84 18.11
CA LEU A 33 12.16 -6.67 17.81
C LEU A 33 12.47 -8.12 17.42
N SER A 34 13.75 -8.48 17.27
CA SER A 34 14.19 -9.85 16.93
C SER A 34 15.21 -10.41 17.92
N LEU A 35 15.35 -9.78 19.10
CA LEU A 35 16.16 -10.32 20.18
C LEU A 35 15.58 -11.65 20.65
N PRO A 36 16.39 -12.71 20.74
CA PRO A 36 15.95 -13.96 21.33
C PRO A 36 15.84 -13.78 22.86
N PRO A 37 14.99 -14.56 23.56
CA PRO A 37 14.72 -14.39 25.00
C PRO A 37 15.94 -14.63 25.89
N GLN A 38 17.05 -15.14 25.36
CA GLN A 38 18.31 -15.24 26.06
C GLN A 38 19.05 -13.90 26.17
N LEU A 39 18.67 -12.92 25.33
CA LEU A 39 19.24 -11.57 25.28
C LEU A 39 18.24 -10.49 25.69
N THR A 40 16.98 -10.86 25.98
CA THR A 40 15.96 -9.94 26.48
C THR A 40 15.06 -10.65 27.47
N THR A 41 14.75 -9.99 28.58
CA THR A 41 13.79 -10.47 29.57
C THR A 41 12.72 -9.41 29.77
N THR A 42 11.46 -9.78 29.53
CA THR A 42 10.32 -8.96 29.91
C THR A 42 9.64 -9.61 31.10
N ILE A 43 9.29 -8.80 32.10
CA ILE A 43 8.50 -9.24 33.25
C ILE A 43 7.20 -8.46 33.20
N ASP A 44 6.16 -9.14 32.76
CA ASP A 44 4.83 -8.60 32.66
C ASP A 44 3.94 -9.18 33.76
N ALA A 45 3.01 -8.37 34.26
CA ALA A 45 1.95 -8.86 35.11
C ALA A 45 0.86 -9.49 34.23
N THR A 46 0.32 -10.64 34.64
CA THR A 46 -0.82 -11.22 33.93
C THR A 46 -2.01 -10.25 33.99
N PRO A 47 -2.60 -9.85 32.85
CA PRO A 47 -3.75 -8.94 32.85
C PRO A 47 -4.88 -9.50 33.72
N GLY A 48 -5.47 -8.65 34.57
CA GLY A 48 -6.55 -9.06 35.48
C GLY A 48 -6.09 -9.67 36.81
N THR A 49 -4.81 -9.61 37.16
CA THR A 49 -4.33 -10.03 38.49
C THR A 49 -5.00 -9.20 39.60
N SER A 50 -5.89 -9.85 40.35
CA SER A 50 -6.57 -9.27 41.52
C SER A 50 -5.55 -8.69 42.49
N ASN A 51 -5.81 -7.46 42.97
CA ASN A 51 -4.99 -6.79 43.98
C ASN A 51 -3.50 -6.66 43.60
N PHE A 52 -3.14 -6.62 42.31
CA PHE A 52 -1.74 -6.60 41.84
C PHE A 52 -0.85 -5.59 42.58
N LEU A 53 -1.28 -4.32 42.68
CA LEU A 53 -0.52 -3.29 43.41
C LEU A 53 -0.53 -3.53 44.92
N ALA A 54 -1.64 -4.04 45.48
CA ALA A 54 -1.71 -4.34 46.91
C ALA A 54 -0.83 -5.54 47.30
N ASN A 55 -0.56 -6.44 46.35
CA ASN A 55 0.37 -7.56 46.47
C ASN A 55 1.83 -7.18 46.13
N GLY A 56 2.13 -5.88 45.98
CA GLY A 56 3.50 -5.37 45.79
C GLY A 56 3.92 -5.16 44.33
N GLY A 57 3.05 -5.42 43.36
CA GLY A 57 3.33 -5.22 41.93
C GLY A 57 4.49 -6.08 41.40
N ILE A 58 5.12 -5.64 40.31
CA ILE A 58 6.40 -6.21 39.84
C ILE A 58 7.51 -5.57 40.69
N PRO A 59 8.29 -6.36 41.45
CA PRO A 59 9.32 -5.79 42.30
C PRO A 59 10.48 -5.20 41.46
N PRO A 60 11.18 -4.15 41.94
CA PRO A 60 12.23 -3.47 41.17
C PRO A 60 13.42 -4.37 40.78
N ASN A 61 13.62 -5.47 41.50
CA ASN A 61 14.67 -6.46 41.28
C ASN A 61 14.14 -7.76 40.64
N ALA A 62 12.91 -7.74 40.11
CA ALA A 62 12.41 -8.88 39.36
C ALA A 62 13.34 -9.14 38.16
N ALA A 63 13.79 -10.39 38.04
CA ALA A 63 14.56 -10.86 36.89
C ALA A 63 13.91 -12.16 36.40
N ALA A 64 13.69 -12.29 35.10
CA ALA A 64 13.27 -13.56 34.52
C ALA A 64 14.48 -14.49 34.44
N ALA A 65 14.30 -15.76 34.78
CA ALA A 65 15.34 -16.75 34.57
C ALA A 65 15.63 -16.86 33.06
N ILE A 66 16.91 -16.77 32.70
CA ILE A 66 17.34 -16.98 31.32
C ILE A 66 17.20 -18.48 31.02
N PRO A 67 16.38 -18.89 30.04
CA PRO A 67 16.22 -20.30 29.74
C PRO A 67 17.53 -20.89 29.18
N GLU A 68 17.85 -22.13 29.56
CA GLU A 68 19.05 -22.85 29.10
C GLU A 68 18.70 -24.15 28.36
N GLY A 69 19.65 -24.69 27.58
CA GLY A 69 19.54 -26.00 26.94
C GLY A 69 18.29 -26.18 26.09
N ALA A 70 17.47 -27.18 26.41
CA ALA A 70 16.21 -27.43 25.70
C ALA A 70 15.16 -26.35 25.93
N ALA A 71 15.10 -25.78 27.15
CA ALA A 71 14.18 -24.69 27.46
C ALA A 71 14.55 -23.41 26.68
N ALA A 72 15.84 -23.14 26.49
CA ALA A 72 16.33 -22.09 25.59
C ALA A 72 15.80 -22.27 24.18
N ARG A 73 15.99 -23.45 23.58
CA ARG A 73 15.55 -23.71 22.20
C ARG A 73 14.04 -23.57 22.05
N ALA A 74 13.27 -24.10 23.01
CA ALA A 74 11.81 -24.00 22.99
C ALA A 74 11.33 -22.56 23.13
N ALA A 75 12.02 -21.73 23.91
CA ALA A 75 11.68 -20.33 24.12
C ALA A 75 12.12 -19.40 22.97
N THR A 76 13.14 -19.78 22.18
CA THR A 76 13.69 -18.92 21.13
C THR A 76 12.60 -18.46 20.15
N SER A 77 12.36 -17.16 20.13
CA SER A 77 11.30 -16.50 19.35
C SER A 77 11.83 -15.38 18.45
N GLY A 78 13.14 -15.12 18.48
CA GLY A 78 13.82 -14.08 17.71
C GLY A 78 15.11 -14.61 17.09
N PHE A 79 15.49 -14.05 15.96
CA PHE A 79 16.80 -14.29 15.35
C PHE A 79 17.31 -13.02 14.68
N ILE A 80 18.55 -12.65 15.00
CA ILE A 80 19.25 -11.53 14.37
C ILE A 80 20.15 -12.10 13.27
N PRO A 81 19.82 -11.92 11.98
CA PRO A 81 20.67 -12.38 10.90
C PRO A 81 21.94 -11.54 10.79
N ASN A 82 22.91 -12.05 10.02
CA ASN A 82 24.04 -11.24 9.55
C ASN A 82 23.49 -10.04 8.76
N GLN A 83 23.63 -8.86 9.35
CA GLN A 83 23.02 -7.65 8.82
C GLN A 83 23.70 -7.21 7.52
N LYS A 84 22.88 -6.89 6.52
CA LYS A 84 23.31 -6.21 5.30
C LYS A 84 22.57 -4.88 5.21
N ARG A 85 23.30 -3.81 4.89
CA ARG A 85 22.67 -2.50 4.67
C ARG A 85 21.82 -2.58 3.40
N PRO A 86 20.57 -2.10 3.44
CA PRO A 86 19.78 -1.94 2.23
C PRO A 86 20.54 -1.10 1.21
N GLU A 87 20.49 -1.50 -0.05
CA GLU A 87 21.20 -0.87 -1.15
C GLU A 87 20.19 -0.35 -2.18
N ALA A 88 20.36 0.89 -2.62
CA ALA A 88 19.59 1.48 -3.71
C ALA A 88 20.52 1.81 -4.89
N ILE A 89 20.31 1.10 -5.99
CA ILE A 89 20.98 1.34 -7.26
C ILE A 89 20.08 2.26 -8.08
N ASN A 90 20.55 3.48 -8.36
CA ASN A 90 19.79 4.50 -9.05
C ASN A 90 20.41 4.80 -10.41
N TRP A 91 19.58 4.94 -11.44
CA TRP A 91 19.99 5.44 -12.75
C TRP A 91 18.96 6.39 -13.32
N ASN A 92 19.41 7.36 -14.10
CA ASN A 92 18.51 8.28 -14.80
C ASN A 92 19.10 8.70 -16.13
N PHE A 93 18.20 9.09 -17.03
CA PHE A 93 18.51 9.69 -18.33
C PHE A 93 17.45 10.76 -18.62
N GLY A 94 17.86 11.93 -19.08
CA GLY A 94 16.93 12.99 -19.40
C GLY A 94 17.42 13.95 -20.47
N ILE A 95 16.46 14.52 -21.19
CA ILE A 95 16.67 15.52 -22.24
C ILE A 95 15.77 16.71 -21.94
N GLN A 96 16.35 17.89 -21.89
CA GLN A 96 15.63 19.16 -21.79
C GLN A 96 15.92 19.98 -23.05
N HIS A 97 14.89 20.59 -23.62
CA HIS A 97 15.01 21.48 -24.77
C HIS A 97 14.16 22.75 -24.59
N ALA A 98 14.77 23.91 -24.79
CA ALA A 98 14.11 25.20 -24.81
C ALA A 98 13.85 25.66 -26.25
N PHE A 99 12.62 26.08 -26.54
CA PHE A 99 12.20 26.57 -27.85
C PHE A 99 11.19 27.72 -27.71
N GLY A 100 11.59 28.93 -28.12
CA GLY A 100 10.79 30.13 -27.92
C GLY A 100 10.46 30.36 -26.44
N ASN A 101 9.18 30.47 -26.12
CA ASN A 101 8.70 30.62 -24.73
C ASN A 101 8.48 29.28 -24.00
N TYR A 102 8.83 28.16 -24.64
CA TYR A 102 8.59 26.82 -24.12
C TYR A 102 9.88 26.15 -23.67
N THR A 103 9.76 25.28 -22.69
CA THR A 103 10.80 24.33 -22.30
C THR A 103 10.13 22.99 -22.10
N PHE A 104 10.57 21.98 -22.84
CA PHE A 104 10.16 20.61 -22.67
C PHE A 104 11.29 19.82 -22.04
N GLU A 105 10.94 18.94 -21.11
CA GLU A 105 11.84 18.00 -20.50
C GLU A 105 11.22 16.62 -20.42
N THR A 106 12.01 15.61 -20.75
CA THR A 106 11.65 14.20 -20.59
C THR A 106 12.76 13.49 -19.83
N ARG A 107 12.41 12.70 -18.82
CA ARG A 107 13.33 12.01 -17.92
C ARG A 107 12.85 10.59 -17.65
N TYR A 108 13.73 9.62 -17.85
CA TYR A 108 13.59 8.29 -17.31
C TYR A 108 14.39 8.16 -16.01
N VAL A 109 13.79 7.56 -15.00
CA VAL A 109 14.42 7.28 -13.70
C VAL A 109 14.17 5.81 -13.38
N GLY A 110 15.20 5.10 -12.97
CA GLY A 110 15.06 3.76 -12.41
C GLY A 110 15.81 3.62 -11.10
N THR A 111 15.21 2.86 -10.19
CA THR A 111 15.77 2.57 -8.87
C THR A 111 15.57 1.09 -8.58
N ARG A 112 16.62 0.39 -8.16
CA ARG A 112 16.55 -0.99 -7.69
C ARG A 112 16.94 -1.04 -6.21
N GLY A 113 16.02 -1.50 -5.36
CA GLY A 113 16.28 -1.81 -3.97
C GLY A 113 16.75 -3.25 -3.80
N LEU A 114 17.81 -3.45 -3.02
CA LEU A 114 18.37 -4.76 -2.68
C LEU A 114 18.55 -4.86 -1.17
N PHE A 115 18.52 -6.10 -0.65
CA PHE A 115 18.73 -6.40 0.77
C PHE A 115 17.75 -5.66 1.68
N LEU A 116 16.52 -5.43 1.19
CA LEU A 116 15.48 -4.80 1.99
C LEU A 116 15.11 -5.75 3.16
N PRO A 117 14.91 -5.22 4.38
CA PRO A 117 14.56 -6.04 5.53
C PRO A 117 13.13 -6.55 5.38
N VAL A 118 12.98 -7.87 5.32
CA VAL A 118 11.69 -8.55 5.29
C VAL A 118 11.48 -9.27 6.60
N GLN A 119 10.36 -8.99 7.26
CA GLN A 119 10.02 -9.74 8.45
C GLN A 119 9.42 -11.10 8.08
N VAL A 120 10.05 -12.17 8.58
CA VAL A 120 9.64 -13.55 8.37
C VAL A 120 9.59 -14.30 9.70
N ARG A 121 8.95 -15.47 9.70
CA ARG A 121 9.07 -16.46 10.78
C ARG A 121 9.84 -17.67 10.26
N LEU A 122 11.11 -17.79 10.66
CA LEU A 122 12.08 -18.70 10.03
C LEU A 122 11.69 -20.18 10.14
N ASN A 123 11.08 -20.56 11.26
CA ASN A 123 10.67 -21.93 11.54
C ASN A 123 9.20 -22.20 11.23
N ILE A 124 8.52 -21.29 10.52
CA ILE A 124 7.10 -21.42 10.20
C ILE A 124 6.93 -21.63 8.69
N GLN A 125 6.00 -22.52 8.34
CA GLN A 125 5.57 -22.84 6.99
C GLN A 125 4.05 -23.03 6.98
N PRO A 126 3.39 -22.94 5.81
CA PRO A 126 2.02 -23.38 5.66
C PRO A 126 1.85 -24.87 6.02
N THR A 127 0.85 -25.19 6.85
CA THR A 127 0.43 -26.60 7.04
C THR A 127 -0.20 -27.14 5.75
N VAL A 128 -0.84 -26.24 4.99
CA VAL A 128 -1.46 -26.54 3.71
C VAL A 128 -0.46 -26.32 2.58
N ASN A 129 -0.37 -27.28 1.66
CA ASN A 129 0.45 -27.27 0.46
C ASN A 129 -0.37 -27.84 -0.73
N ALA A 130 0.21 -27.86 -1.92
CA ALA A 130 -0.50 -28.26 -3.14
C ALA A 130 -1.07 -29.71 -3.10
N SER A 131 -0.54 -30.60 -2.26
CA SER A 131 -1.00 -31.99 -2.16
C SER A 131 -2.20 -32.17 -1.24
N ASN A 132 -2.34 -31.32 -0.23
CA ASN A 132 -3.35 -31.48 0.82
C ASN A 132 -4.44 -30.40 0.79
N ALA A 133 -4.26 -29.29 0.06
CA ALA A 133 -5.23 -28.21 -0.08
C ALA A 133 -6.62 -28.70 -0.52
N LEU A 134 -7.66 -28.11 0.06
CA LEU A 134 -9.04 -28.30 -0.37
C LEU A 134 -9.32 -27.43 -1.61
N PRO A 135 -10.00 -27.97 -2.65
CA PRO A 135 -10.34 -27.19 -3.83
C PRO A 135 -11.44 -26.17 -3.56
N VAL A 136 -11.36 -25.03 -4.24
CA VAL A 136 -12.43 -24.05 -4.34
C VAL A 136 -13.03 -24.13 -5.74
N TYR A 137 -14.33 -24.40 -5.82
CA TYR A 137 -15.08 -24.50 -7.06
C TYR A 137 -15.84 -23.21 -7.34
N PHE A 138 -15.93 -22.84 -8.62
CA PHE A 138 -16.81 -21.77 -9.12
C PHE A 138 -18.12 -22.31 -9.70
N THR A 139 -18.25 -23.62 -9.84
CA THR A 139 -19.49 -24.29 -10.24
C THR A 139 -19.69 -25.48 -9.31
N ALA A 140 -20.91 -25.70 -8.83
CA ALA A 140 -21.19 -26.78 -7.89
C ALA A 140 -20.77 -28.15 -8.46
N PRO A 141 -19.84 -28.87 -7.81
CA PRO A 141 -19.44 -30.20 -8.24
C PRO A 141 -20.52 -31.24 -7.88
N SER A 142 -20.47 -32.41 -8.52
CA SER A 142 -21.33 -33.53 -8.15
C SER A 142 -20.94 -34.14 -6.81
N GLN A 143 -21.88 -34.78 -6.10
CA GLN A 143 -21.58 -35.48 -4.85
C GLN A 143 -20.54 -36.59 -5.03
N ALA A 144 -20.53 -37.27 -6.19
CA ALA A 144 -19.51 -38.27 -6.50
C ALA A 144 -18.10 -37.67 -6.56
N THR A 145 -17.98 -36.45 -7.11
CA THR A 145 -16.70 -35.70 -7.12
C THR A 145 -16.26 -35.38 -5.70
N LEU A 146 -17.17 -34.87 -4.85
CA LEU A 146 -16.88 -34.56 -3.45
C LEU A 146 -16.47 -35.80 -2.66
N ASN A 147 -17.11 -36.95 -2.91
CA ASN A 147 -16.79 -38.22 -2.24
C ASN A 147 -15.43 -38.79 -2.65
N ALA A 148 -14.92 -38.43 -3.83
CA ALA A 148 -13.62 -38.87 -4.33
C ALA A 148 -12.45 -38.00 -3.82
N LEU A 149 -12.72 -36.85 -3.20
CA LEU A 149 -11.66 -35.99 -2.67
C LEU A 149 -10.97 -36.64 -1.47
N PRO A 150 -9.63 -36.80 -1.49
CA PRO A 150 -8.89 -37.51 -0.44
C PRO A 150 -8.67 -36.66 0.83
N ASN A 151 -8.89 -35.36 0.71
CA ASN A 151 -8.51 -34.34 1.69
C ASN A 151 -9.73 -33.84 2.45
N THR A 152 -9.60 -33.60 3.75
CA THR A 152 -10.68 -33.04 4.58
C THR A 152 -10.13 -31.93 5.46
N LEU A 153 -10.97 -30.93 5.76
CA LEU A 153 -10.60 -29.82 6.66
C LEU A 153 -10.08 -30.33 8.00
N ALA A 154 -10.81 -31.28 8.61
CA ALA A 154 -10.46 -31.85 9.91
C ALA A 154 -9.06 -32.50 9.92
N ARG A 155 -8.61 -33.08 8.80
CA ARG A 155 -7.25 -33.62 8.70
C ARG A 155 -6.21 -32.51 8.82
N ASP A 156 -6.39 -31.43 8.08
CA ASP A 156 -5.42 -30.33 8.03
C ASP A 156 -5.45 -29.51 9.33
N GLU A 157 -6.61 -29.36 9.97
CA GLU A 157 -6.74 -28.79 11.32
C GLU A 157 -6.05 -29.64 12.39
N ASN A 158 -6.14 -30.98 12.29
CA ASN A 158 -5.40 -31.88 13.19
C ASN A 158 -3.89 -31.76 12.97
N ALA A 159 -3.43 -31.65 11.71
CA ALA A 159 -2.02 -31.42 11.41
C ALA A 159 -1.54 -30.06 11.95
N PHE A 160 -2.34 -29.01 11.80
CA PHE A 160 -2.07 -27.69 12.38
C PHE A 160 -1.95 -27.77 13.91
N THR A 161 -2.91 -28.39 14.57
CA THR A 161 -2.91 -28.56 16.04
C THR A 161 -1.71 -29.38 16.52
N ALA A 162 -1.23 -30.33 15.71
CA ALA A 162 -0.02 -31.11 15.98
C ALA A 162 1.29 -30.36 15.67
N GLY A 163 1.22 -29.08 15.26
CA GLY A 163 2.40 -28.28 14.94
C GLY A 163 2.90 -28.42 13.49
N GLY A 164 2.04 -28.81 12.55
CA GLY A 164 2.37 -28.97 11.13
C GLY A 164 2.87 -27.69 10.44
N PHE A 165 2.60 -26.53 11.05
CA PHE A 165 3.12 -25.23 10.63
C PHE A 165 4.59 -25.01 11.02
N TYR A 166 5.20 -25.88 11.84
CA TYR A 166 6.64 -25.82 12.09
C TYR A 166 7.43 -26.50 10.98
N VAL A 167 8.48 -25.85 10.52
CA VAL A 167 9.47 -26.46 9.63
C VAL A 167 10.14 -27.63 10.38
N PRO A 168 10.13 -28.87 9.83
CA PRO A 168 10.55 -30.07 10.58
C PRO A 168 11.98 -30.00 11.15
N ALA A 169 12.91 -29.38 10.43
CA ALA A 169 14.29 -29.24 10.88
C ALA A 169 14.39 -28.43 12.19
N TYR A 170 13.59 -27.37 12.33
CA TYR A 170 13.56 -26.54 13.54
C TYR A 170 12.81 -27.25 14.68
N ALA A 171 11.68 -27.88 14.38
CA ALA A 171 10.91 -28.63 15.37
C ALA A 171 11.73 -29.78 15.97
N ASN A 172 12.43 -30.56 15.14
CA ASN A 172 13.30 -31.65 15.58
C ASN A 172 14.50 -31.17 16.41
N ALA A 173 14.97 -29.94 16.18
CA ALA A 173 15.99 -29.30 17.01
C ALA A 173 15.43 -28.71 18.31
N GLY A 174 14.11 -28.72 18.51
CA GLY A 174 13.43 -28.23 19.72
C GLY A 174 13.06 -26.75 19.68
N PHE A 175 13.02 -26.12 18.50
CA PHE A 175 12.57 -24.74 18.32
C PHE A 175 11.06 -24.67 18.11
N LEU A 176 10.33 -24.60 19.22
CA LEU A 176 8.87 -24.75 19.29
C LEU A 176 8.12 -23.44 19.55
N SER A 177 8.77 -22.29 19.33
CA SER A 177 8.17 -20.96 19.32
C SER A 177 8.42 -20.30 17.95
N PRO A 178 7.49 -19.51 17.38
CA PRO A 178 7.75 -18.82 16.12
C PRO A 178 8.96 -17.88 16.21
N ILE A 179 9.97 -18.09 15.36
CA ILE A 179 11.22 -17.32 15.35
C ILE A 179 11.09 -16.16 14.37
N SER A 180 10.80 -14.97 14.88
CA SER A 180 10.73 -13.76 14.07
C SER A 180 12.12 -13.23 13.74
N ALA A 181 12.35 -12.92 12.46
CA ALA A 181 13.60 -12.35 11.97
C ALA A 181 13.34 -11.27 10.92
N PHE A 182 14.24 -10.31 10.81
CA PHE A 182 14.24 -9.31 9.73
C PHE A 182 15.37 -9.63 8.74
N MET A 183 15.04 -10.45 7.75
CA MET A 183 16.00 -11.00 6.80
C MET A 183 16.28 -9.98 5.68
N PRO A 184 17.55 -9.70 5.32
CA PRO A 184 17.91 -8.79 4.24
C PRO A 184 17.76 -9.48 2.87
N ILE A 185 16.54 -9.92 2.54
CA ILE A 185 16.23 -10.75 1.37
C ILE A 185 15.27 -10.07 0.38
N GLY A 186 14.65 -8.96 0.77
CA GLY A 186 13.68 -8.26 -0.06
C GLY A 186 14.34 -7.45 -1.18
N ASN A 187 13.58 -7.24 -2.25
CA ASN A 187 14.02 -6.44 -3.38
C ASN A 187 12.86 -5.65 -4.00
N SER A 188 13.20 -4.53 -4.63
CA SER A 188 12.26 -3.70 -5.37
C SER A 188 12.88 -3.19 -6.67
N ILE A 189 12.04 -2.87 -7.64
CA ILE A 189 12.44 -2.17 -8.85
C ILE A 189 11.38 -1.15 -9.26
N TYR A 190 11.82 0.08 -9.44
CA TYR A 190 11.02 1.21 -9.86
C TYR A 190 11.47 1.67 -11.24
N HIS A 191 10.50 1.92 -12.11
CA HIS A 191 10.69 2.60 -13.39
C HIS A 191 9.77 3.81 -13.44
N GLY A 192 10.31 4.98 -13.79
CA GLY A 192 9.56 6.22 -13.91
C GLY A 192 9.89 6.93 -15.20
N TRP A 193 8.87 7.42 -15.89
CA TRP A 193 9.00 8.29 -17.05
C TRP A 193 8.26 9.60 -16.79
N SER A 194 9.03 10.66 -16.57
CA SER A 194 8.53 11.98 -16.22
C SER A 194 8.72 12.95 -17.39
N ASN A 195 7.66 13.65 -17.75
CA ASN A 195 7.62 14.64 -18.81
C ASN A 195 7.10 15.95 -18.24
N GLN A 196 7.74 17.06 -18.60
CA GLN A 196 7.36 18.39 -18.16
C GLN A 196 7.41 19.37 -19.33
N LEU A 197 6.32 20.08 -19.55
CA LEU A 197 6.23 21.18 -20.51
C LEU A 197 5.94 22.47 -19.75
N THR A 198 6.82 23.44 -19.88
CA THR A 198 6.64 24.78 -19.30
C THR A 198 6.51 25.80 -20.42
N ARG A 199 5.52 26.68 -20.33
CA ARG A 199 5.41 27.90 -21.14
C ARG A 199 5.56 29.11 -20.23
N ARG A 200 6.60 29.92 -20.46
CA ARG A 200 6.80 31.20 -19.78
C ARG A 200 5.65 32.16 -20.10
N PHE A 201 5.39 33.10 -19.18
CA PHE A 201 4.30 34.07 -19.37
C PHE A 201 4.49 34.88 -20.64
N ALA A 202 3.58 34.69 -21.59
CA ALA A 202 3.57 35.40 -22.87
C ALA A 202 2.14 35.50 -23.39
N HIS A 203 1.77 36.68 -23.89
CA HIS A 203 0.43 36.97 -24.42
C HIS A 203 -0.70 36.58 -23.46
N GLY A 204 -0.53 36.86 -22.17
CA GLY A 204 -1.54 36.61 -21.14
C GLY A 204 -1.62 35.17 -20.64
N LEU A 205 -0.74 34.27 -21.06
CA LEU A 205 -0.78 32.87 -20.62
C LEU A 205 0.59 32.40 -20.09
N GLN A 206 0.57 31.69 -18.97
CA GLN A 206 1.67 30.87 -18.45
C GLN A 206 1.09 29.51 -18.08
N PHE A 207 1.83 28.43 -18.32
CA PHE A 207 1.44 27.13 -17.79
C PHE A 207 2.63 26.21 -17.56
N GLN A 208 2.43 25.23 -16.69
CA GLN A 208 3.29 24.06 -16.52
C GLN A 208 2.41 22.82 -16.51
N GLY A 209 2.72 21.87 -17.39
CA GLY A 209 2.11 20.54 -17.40
C GLY A 209 3.17 19.49 -17.13
N SER A 210 2.89 18.58 -16.21
CA SER A 210 3.77 17.49 -15.82
C SER A 210 3.00 16.17 -15.88
N TYR A 211 3.56 15.16 -16.55
CA TYR A 211 3.04 13.80 -16.58
C TYR A 211 4.13 12.84 -16.12
N THR A 212 3.81 11.98 -15.16
CA THR A 212 4.69 10.90 -14.73
C THR A 212 3.95 9.58 -14.87
N TRP A 213 4.55 8.67 -15.63
CA TRP A 213 4.25 7.25 -15.53
C TRP A 213 5.21 6.63 -14.52
N SER A 214 4.73 5.74 -13.65
CA SER A 214 5.58 4.93 -12.79
C SER A 214 5.19 3.47 -12.78
N HIS A 215 6.14 2.59 -12.51
CA HIS A 215 5.85 1.21 -12.15
C HIS A 215 6.85 0.77 -11.08
N ASN A 216 6.35 0.68 -9.85
CA ASN A 216 7.07 0.09 -8.73
C ASN A 216 6.66 -1.38 -8.55
N ILE A 217 7.63 -2.28 -8.45
CA ILE A 217 7.45 -3.72 -8.21
C ILE A 217 8.27 -4.08 -6.98
N ASP A 218 7.66 -4.75 -6.00
CA ASP A 218 8.34 -5.21 -4.79
C ASP A 218 7.83 -6.59 -4.34
N ASP A 219 8.63 -7.26 -3.51
CA ASP A 219 8.22 -8.45 -2.76
C ASP A 219 8.05 -8.17 -1.25
N SER A 220 8.33 -6.94 -0.81
CA SER A 220 8.10 -6.48 0.54
C SER A 220 7.95 -4.96 0.55
N THR A 221 6.79 -4.47 1.00
CA THR A 221 6.56 -3.01 1.13
C THR A 221 6.76 -2.51 2.56
N ALA A 222 6.39 -3.31 3.58
CA ALA A 222 6.41 -2.88 4.97
C ALA A 222 7.27 -3.82 5.82
N ALA A 223 8.22 -3.25 6.57
CA ALA A 223 9.14 -4.04 7.38
C ALA A 223 8.57 -4.37 8.78
N VAL A 224 7.88 -3.43 9.44
CA VAL A 224 7.55 -3.56 10.87
C VAL A 224 6.06 -3.71 11.14
N ASN A 225 5.20 -2.87 10.56
CA ASN A 225 3.77 -2.86 10.86
C ASN A 225 2.96 -3.27 9.64
N THR A 226 1.92 -4.07 9.87
CA THR A 226 0.90 -4.34 8.86
C THR A 226 0.09 -3.07 8.65
N THR A 227 -0.18 -2.74 7.39
CA THR A 227 -1.12 -1.67 7.06
C THR A 227 -2.50 -2.28 6.79
N VAL A 228 -3.56 -1.46 6.83
CA VAL A 228 -4.88 -1.92 6.42
C VAL A 228 -4.85 -2.44 4.97
N LEU A 229 -4.03 -1.84 4.11
CA LEU A 229 -4.02 -2.11 2.67
C LEU A 229 -3.15 -3.31 2.25
N ALA A 230 -2.22 -3.73 3.11
CA ALA A 230 -1.41 -4.92 2.91
C ALA A 230 -0.78 -5.46 4.22
N PRO A 231 -0.75 -6.79 4.41
CA PRO A 231 0.08 -7.49 5.39
C PRO A 231 1.56 -7.10 5.29
N ARG A 232 2.26 -7.04 6.43
CA ARG A 232 3.72 -6.77 6.47
C ARG A 232 4.58 -7.98 6.10
N ARG A 233 4.09 -9.19 6.36
CA ARG A 233 4.85 -10.43 6.12
C ARG A 233 4.40 -11.07 4.81
N PRO A 234 5.29 -11.83 4.15
CA PRO A 234 4.89 -12.62 3.00
C PRO A 234 3.89 -13.70 3.40
N GLN A 235 3.09 -14.14 2.43
CA GLN A 235 2.08 -15.18 2.65
C GLN A 235 2.73 -16.54 2.98
N ASP A 236 3.89 -16.79 2.38
CA ASP A 236 4.77 -17.91 2.70
C ASP A 236 6.16 -17.38 3.10
N PHE A 237 6.57 -17.66 4.34
CA PHE A 237 7.89 -17.25 4.84
C PHE A 237 9.05 -18.02 4.20
N GLN A 238 8.76 -19.15 3.55
CA GLN A 238 9.73 -20.02 2.89
C GLN A 238 9.87 -19.71 1.38
N ASP A 239 8.92 -18.97 0.79
CA ASP A 239 8.95 -18.56 -0.62
C ASP A 239 8.51 -17.10 -0.82
N LEU A 240 9.48 -16.19 -0.76
CA LEU A 240 9.27 -14.77 -0.99
C LEU A 240 8.90 -14.43 -2.45
N ALA A 241 9.20 -15.32 -3.41
CA ALA A 241 8.92 -15.03 -4.82
C ALA A 241 7.41 -14.88 -5.09
N MET A 242 6.58 -15.55 -4.28
CA MET A 242 5.12 -15.45 -4.30
C MET A 242 4.58 -14.07 -3.89
N ASP A 243 5.42 -13.22 -3.29
CA ASP A 243 5.06 -11.87 -2.86
C ASP A 243 5.44 -10.79 -3.88
N ARG A 244 6.15 -11.14 -4.95
CA ARG A 244 6.55 -10.19 -5.99
C ARG A 244 5.34 -9.71 -6.79
N ALA A 245 4.98 -8.45 -6.63
CA ALA A 245 3.86 -7.82 -7.33
C ALA A 245 4.11 -6.33 -7.59
N SER A 246 3.16 -5.65 -8.24
CA SER A 246 3.14 -4.19 -8.20
C SER A 246 3.08 -3.75 -6.73
N SER A 247 3.92 -2.79 -6.35
CA SER A 247 3.96 -2.27 -4.98
C SER A 247 2.66 -1.53 -4.65
N ILE A 248 2.20 -1.60 -3.41
CA ILE A 248 1.08 -0.74 -2.95
C ILE A 248 1.43 0.76 -2.95
N LEU A 249 2.72 1.10 -3.10
CA LEU A 249 3.21 2.48 -3.23
C LEU A 249 3.27 2.94 -4.69
N ASP A 250 2.85 2.11 -5.64
CA ASP A 250 2.84 2.44 -7.06
C ASP A 250 1.67 3.37 -7.41
N HIS A 251 1.99 4.53 -8.01
CA HIS A 251 1.01 5.42 -8.63
C HIS A 251 1.27 5.51 -10.12
N ARG A 252 0.74 4.52 -10.85
CA ARG A 252 0.96 4.26 -12.27
C ARG A 252 0.95 5.49 -13.17
N ASN A 253 0.02 6.42 -12.96
CA ASN A 253 -0.04 7.68 -13.71
C ASN A 253 -0.31 8.85 -12.78
N ARG A 254 0.41 9.95 -12.99
CA ARG A 254 0.17 11.24 -12.34
C ARG A 254 0.28 12.37 -13.36
N ILE A 255 -0.75 13.22 -13.42
CA ILE A 255 -0.79 14.45 -14.23
C ILE A 255 -0.99 15.62 -13.28
N VAL A 256 -0.21 16.68 -13.48
CA VAL A 256 -0.42 17.98 -12.84
C VAL A 256 -0.35 19.05 -13.93
N LEU A 257 -1.40 19.85 -14.07
CA LEU A 257 -1.42 20.99 -14.97
C LEU A 257 -1.76 22.25 -14.18
N GLU A 258 -0.86 23.22 -14.20
CA GLU A 258 -1.02 24.52 -13.58
C GLU A 258 -1.02 25.58 -14.67
N MET A 259 -1.97 26.49 -14.62
CA MET A 259 -2.10 27.57 -15.62
C MET A 259 -2.40 28.90 -14.94
N ILE A 260 -1.92 29.99 -15.53
CA ILE A 260 -2.35 31.35 -15.25
C ILE A 260 -2.74 31.96 -16.60
N TYR A 261 -3.99 32.36 -16.73
CA TYR A 261 -4.53 33.04 -17.90
C TYR A 261 -5.07 34.41 -17.53
N ASP A 262 -4.31 35.44 -17.89
CA ASP A 262 -4.65 36.85 -17.76
C ASP A 262 -5.40 37.32 -19.01
N VAL A 263 -6.73 37.24 -18.95
CA VAL A 263 -7.65 37.35 -20.09
C VAL A 263 -7.39 38.65 -20.86
N PRO A 264 -7.03 38.60 -22.16
CA PRO A 264 -6.62 39.78 -22.91
C PRO A 264 -7.79 40.64 -23.39
N PHE A 265 -9.00 40.07 -23.44
CA PHE A 265 -10.18 40.74 -23.98
C PHE A 265 -10.56 41.99 -23.16
N PHE A 266 -10.98 43.04 -23.86
CA PHE A 266 -11.53 44.29 -23.30
C PHE A 266 -10.58 45.12 -22.40
N LYS A 267 -9.31 44.74 -22.25
CA LYS A 267 -8.31 45.52 -21.48
C LYS A 267 -8.08 46.94 -22.00
N ASN A 268 -8.21 47.13 -23.31
CA ASN A 268 -7.97 48.40 -24.02
C ASN A 268 -9.27 49.11 -24.45
N ARG A 269 -10.42 48.76 -23.84
CA ARG A 269 -11.72 49.39 -24.14
C ARG A 269 -12.06 50.44 -23.08
N ASN A 270 -13.20 51.11 -23.22
CA ASN A 270 -13.64 52.12 -22.26
C ASN A 270 -13.73 51.55 -20.83
N SER A 271 -13.68 52.43 -19.83
CA SER A 271 -13.61 52.03 -18.40
C SER A 271 -14.74 51.06 -18.00
N ALA A 272 -15.94 51.25 -18.53
CA ALA A 272 -17.08 50.37 -18.29
C ALA A 272 -16.84 48.95 -18.81
N LEU A 273 -16.49 48.76 -20.09
CA LEU A 273 -16.20 47.44 -20.67
C LEU A 273 -14.98 46.78 -20.02
N LYS A 274 -13.94 47.57 -19.71
CA LYS A 274 -12.71 47.11 -19.05
C LYS A 274 -13.00 46.54 -17.66
N ASN A 275 -13.83 47.21 -16.86
CA ASN A 275 -14.12 46.81 -15.49
C ASN A 275 -15.28 45.80 -15.38
N LEU A 276 -16.27 45.85 -16.27
CA LEU A 276 -17.38 44.89 -16.26
C LEU A 276 -16.95 43.55 -16.86
N VAL A 277 -16.32 43.55 -18.04
CA VAL A 277 -16.06 42.33 -18.82
C VAL A 277 -14.58 41.96 -18.88
N GLY A 278 -13.66 42.94 -18.83
CA GLY A 278 -12.21 42.73 -18.83
C GLY A 278 -11.58 42.47 -17.46
N ASN A 279 -10.25 42.47 -17.36
CA ASN A 279 -9.48 42.34 -16.10
C ASN A 279 -9.77 41.07 -15.28
N TRP A 280 -10.06 39.96 -15.96
CA TRP A 280 -10.11 38.66 -15.34
C TRP A 280 -8.76 37.97 -15.42
N GLU A 281 -8.40 37.29 -14.35
CA GLU A 281 -7.31 36.32 -14.32
C GLU A 281 -7.88 35.00 -13.80
N ILE A 282 -7.59 33.92 -14.51
CA ILE A 282 -8.06 32.58 -14.21
C ILE A 282 -6.83 31.70 -14.05
N ALA A 283 -6.71 31.04 -12.91
CA ALA A 283 -5.60 30.16 -12.62
C ALA A 283 -6.13 28.79 -12.14
N PRO A 284 -6.39 27.85 -13.08
CA PRO A 284 -6.78 26.50 -12.76
C PRO A 284 -5.56 25.63 -12.43
N VAL A 285 -5.77 24.67 -11.56
CA VAL A 285 -4.86 23.55 -11.30
C VAL A 285 -5.64 22.27 -11.49
N TYR A 286 -5.13 21.36 -12.31
CA TYR A 286 -5.69 20.03 -12.52
C TYR A 286 -4.72 18.98 -12.01
N ILE A 287 -5.22 18.04 -11.21
CA ILE A 287 -4.46 16.91 -10.70
C ILE A 287 -5.21 15.63 -11.02
N TYR A 288 -4.53 14.71 -11.70
CA TYR A 288 -4.97 13.33 -11.82
C TYR A 288 -3.90 12.40 -11.27
N GLN A 289 -4.29 11.41 -10.48
CA GLN A 289 -3.39 10.35 -10.03
C GLN A 289 -4.16 9.03 -9.96
N THR A 290 -3.59 7.96 -10.50
CA THR A 290 -4.17 6.62 -10.32
C THR A 290 -4.24 6.28 -8.84
N GLY A 291 -5.35 5.67 -8.43
CA GLY A 291 -5.58 5.30 -7.05
C GLY A 291 -4.53 4.33 -6.52
N GLN A 292 -4.35 4.35 -5.21
CA GLN A 292 -3.42 3.45 -4.52
C GLN A 292 -3.84 2.00 -4.71
N LEU A 293 -2.86 1.11 -4.86
CA LEU A 293 -3.12 -0.32 -4.91
C LEU A 293 -3.37 -0.90 -3.52
N VAL A 294 -4.24 -1.90 -3.46
CA VAL A 294 -4.68 -2.55 -2.23
C VAL A 294 -4.68 -4.07 -2.42
N THR A 295 -4.29 -4.82 -1.39
CA THR A 295 -4.31 -6.30 -1.45
C THR A 295 -5.60 -6.84 -0.84
N PRO A 296 -6.49 -7.46 -1.62
CA PRO A 296 -7.69 -8.08 -1.08
C PRO A 296 -7.34 -9.25 -0.15
N GLN A 297 -8.08 -9.40 0.94
CA GLN A 297 -7.81 -10.37 1.99
C GLN A 297 -9.02 -11.26 2.24
N SER A 298 -8.78 -12.51 2.61
CA SER A 298 -9.84 -13.49 2.92
C SER A 298 -10.36 -13.38 4.35
N GLY A 299 -9.67 -12.61 5.20
CA GLY A 299 -10.03 -12.51 6.62
C GLY A 299 -9.88 -13.82 7.37
N ALA A 300 -8.99 -14.71 6.94
CA ALA A 300 -8.70 -16.03 7.52
C ALA A 300 -7.24 -16.44 7.28
N ASP A 301 -6.65 -17.20 8.22
CA ASP A 301 -5.42 -18.00 8.00
C ASP A 301 -5.84 -19.26 7.22
N ALA A 302 -5.96 -19.13 5.91
CA ALA A 302 -6.48 -20.16 5.02
C ALA A 302 -5.47 -21.32 4.84
N ASN A 303 -4.18 -21.01 4.84
CA ASN A 303 -3.08 -21.95 4.66
C ASN A 303 -2.59 -22.58 5.98
N LEU A 304 -3.16 -22.17 7.12
CA LEU A 304 -2.90 -22.69 8.45
C LEU A 304 -1.40 -22.58 8.80
N ASN A 305 -0.81 -21.41 8.59
CA ASN A 305 0.58 -21.12 8.95
C ASN A 305 0.74 -20.48 10.34
N ASN A 306 -0.36 -20.31 11.08
CA ASN A 306 -0.38 -19.72 12.43
C ASN A 306 0.09 -18.24 12.45
N ASP A 307 -0.05 -17.52 11.33
CA ASP A 307 0.12 -16.08 11.29
C ASP A 307 -1.20 -15.36 11.57
N SER A 308 -1.11 -14.22 12.25
CA SER A 308 -2.27 -13.37 12.52
C SER A 308 -2.64 -12.50 11.32
N ALA A 309 -1.77 -12.40 10.31
CA ALA A 309 -2.14 -11.75 9.07
C ALA A 309 -3.06 -12.69 8.27
N PRO A 310 -4.22 -12.21 7.80
CA PRO A 310 -5.07 -13.02 6.95
C PRO A 310 -4.37 -13.31 5.63
N ASP A 311 -4.77 -14.42 5.01
CA ASP A 311 -4.32 -14.80 3.70
C ASP A 311 -5.07 -14.04 2.60
N ARG A 312 -4.44 -14.04 1.41
CA ARG A 312 -5.00 -13.47 0.20
C ARG A 312 -6.21 -14.26 -0.31
N VAL A 313 -6.81 -13.75 -1.38
CA VAL A 313 -8.03 -14.30 -1.99
C VAL A 313 -7.72 -15.25 -3.13
N PHE A 314 -8.72 -16.02 -3.56
CA PHE A 314 -8.72 -16.65 -4.87
C PHE A 314 -9.15 -15.67 -5.96
N ILE A 315 -8.56 -15.83 -7.14
CA ILE A 315 -8.91 -15.11 -8.36
C ILE A 315 -9.62 -16.05 -9.32
N ASN A 316 -10.86 -15.70 -9.64
CA ASN A 316 -11.63 -16.30 -10.72
C ASN A 316 -11.36 -15.51 -12.02
N PRO A 317 -10.64 -16.07 -12.99
CA PRO A 317 -10.29 -15.36 -14.22
C PRO A 317 -11.50 -15.05 -15.11
N ASN A 318 -12.64 -15.73 -14.91
CA ASN A 318 -13.88 -15.48 -15.63
C ASN A 318 -14.84 -14.57 -14.85
N GLY A 319 -14.46 -14.13 -13.65
CA GLY A 319 -15.27 -13.26 -12.83
C GLY A 319 -15.22 -11.80 -13.28
N THR A 320 -16.22 -11.03 -12.87
CA THR A 320 -16.29 -9.59 -13.09
C THR A 320 -15.43 -8.86 -12.06
N GLN A 321 -14.60 -7.94 -12.54
CA GLN A 321 -13.85 -7.01 -11.68
C GLN A 321 -14.81 -6.24 -10.78
N SER A 322 -14.38 -5.91 -9.55
CA SER A 322 -15.21 -5.25 -8.53
C SER A 322 -16.31 -6.09 -7.88
N ILE A 323 -16.38 -7.39 -8.17
CA ILE A 323 -17.27 -8.30 -7.46
C ILE A 323 -16.45 -9.22 -6.55
N GLY A 324 -16.73 -9.10 -5.25
CA GLY A 324 -16.23 -9.98 -4.21
C GLY A 324 -17.27 -11.03 -3.78
N THR A 325 -16.81 -12.18 -3.28
CA THR A 325 -17.69 -13.15 -2.65
C THR A 325 -16.99 -13.97 -1.56
N GLY A 326 -17.80 -14.53 -0.67
CA GLY A 326 -17.37 -15.57 0.27
C GLY A 326 -17.48 -16.97 -0.33
N VAL A 327 -17.20 -17.97 0.50
CA VAL A 327 -17.35 -19.38 0.13
C VAL A 327 -18.27 -20.11 1.08
N THR A 328 -18.90 -21.17 0.58
CA THR A 328 -19.65 -22.14 1.37
C THR A 328 -18.90 -23.48 1.38
N ALA A 329 -18.76 -24.08 2.57
CA ALA A 329 -18.15 -25.40 2.71
C ALA A 329 -19.00 -26.48 2.02
N LEU A 330 -18.35 -27.38 1.28
CA LEU A 330 -18.96 -28.54 0.65
C LEU A 330 -18.54 -29.81 1.38
N THR A 331 -19.51 -30.66 1.69
CA THR A 331 -19.28 -31.91 2.43
C THR A 331 -19.36 -33.13 1.54
N ASN A 332 -18.51 -34.12 1.80
CA ASN A 332 -18.72 -35.46 1.28
C ASN A 332 -19.90 -36.16 1.98
N SER A 333 -20.29 -37.36 1.53
CA SER A 333 -21.38 -38.14 2.11
C SER A 333 -21.13 -38.61 3.54
N ALA A 334 -19.88 -38.50 4.04
CA ALA A 334 -19.52 -38.75 5.43
C ALA A 334 -19.62 -37.49 6.32
N GLY A 335 -20.15 -36.38 5.78
CA GLY A 335 -20.32 -35.11 6.50
C GLY A 335 -19.01 -34.36 6.76
N LYS A 336 -17.93 -34.69 6.06
CA LYS A 336 -16.64 -34.00 6.20
C LYS A 336 -16.53 -32.91 5.15
N THR A 337 -16.10 -31.71 5.56
CA THR A 337 -15.74 -30.63 4.63
C THR A 337 -14.53 -31.06 3.80
N VAL A 338 -14.70 -31.08 2.47
CA VAL A 338 -13.68 -31.54 1.51
C VAL A 338 -13.37 -30.50 0.43
N ALA A 339 -14.20 -29.48 0.30
CA ALA A 339 -14.07 -28.43 -0.71
C ALA A 339 -14.87 -27.19 -0.30
N TYR A 340 -14.77 -26.15 -1.12
CA TYR A 340 -15.57 -24.94 -1.00
C TYR A 340 -16.22 -24.58 -2.34
N LEU A 341 -17.37 -23.92 -2.30
CA LEU A 341 -18.05 -23.32 -3.45
C LEU A 341 -18.06 -21.80 -3.29
N ALA A 342 -17.62 -21.07 -4.31
CA ALA A 342 -17.81 -19.63 -4.38
C ALA A 342 -19.30 -19.29 -4.36
N ASN A 343 -19.74 -18.42 -3.45
CA ASN A 343 -21.17 -18.08 -3.31
C ASN A 343 -21.70 -17.31 -4.53
N ASN A 344 -20.82 -16.57 -5.21
CA ASN A 344 -21.10 -15.93 -6.50
C ASN A 344 -20.07 -16.41 -7.55
N PRO A 345 -20.47 -17.22 -8.54
CA PRO A 345 -19.57 -17.75 -9.55
C PRO A 345 -19.05 -16.67 -10.53
N ASN A 346 -19.67 -15.49 -10.54
CA ASN A 346 -19.27 -14.35 -11.35
C ASN A 346 -18.36 -13.37 -10.59
N ALA A 347 -18.03 -13.65 -9.32
CA ALA A 347 -17.09 -12.81 -8.57
C ALA A 347 -15.66 -13.08 -9.03
N MET A 348 -14.89 -12.02 -9.29
CA MET A 348 -13.44 -12.14 -9.54
C MET A 348 -12.68 -12.47 -8.26
N TYR A 349 -13.03 -11.82 -7.15
CA TYR A 349 -12.34 -12.00 -5.87
C TYR A 349 -13.15 -12.93 -4.97
N VAL A 350 -12.57 -14.06 -4.58
CA VAL A 350 -13.25 -15.08 -3.78
C VAL A 350 -12.45 -15.32 -2.51
N SER A 351 -13.09 -15.14 -1.35
CA SER A 351 -12.44 -15.37 -0.06
C SER A 351 -12.00 -16.84 0.06
N ALA A 352 -10.81 -17.07 0.60
CA ALA A 352 -10.27 -18.39 0.84
C ALA A 352 -10.89 -19.03 2.09
N GLY A 353 -11.31 -20.28 1.96
CA GLY A 353 -11.71 -21.10 3.11
C GLY A 353 -10.49 -21.65 3.85
N LEU A 354 -10.69 -22.17 5.06
CA LEU A 354 -9.62 -22.86 5.79
C LEU A 354 -9.13 -24.09 5.02
N ALA A 355 -7.87 -24.47 5.24
CA ALA A 355 -7.23 -25.57 4.54
C ALA A 355 -7.16 -25.40 3.01
N THR A 356 -7.03 -24.17 2.52
CA THR A 356 -6.92 -23.87 1.07
C THR A 356 -5.63 -23.10 0.75
N LEU A 357 -5.27 -23.06 -0.54
CA LEU A 357 -4.15 -22.26 -1.04
C LEU A 357 -4.64 -21.18 -2.02
N PRO A 358 -4.91 -19.96 -1.54
CA PRO A 358 -5.30 -18.86 -2.41
C PRO A 358 -4.23 -18.56 -3.47
N ASN A 359 -4.68 -18.24 -4.68
CA ASN A 359 -3.83 -17.97 -5.85
C ASN A 359 -3.71 -16.48 -6.20
N GLY A 360 -4.36 -15.59 -5.43
CA GLY A 360 -4.27 -14.15 -5.62
C GLY A 360 -2.91 -13.59 -5.23
N GLY A 361 -2.38 -12.68 -6.05
CA GLY A 361 -1.19 -11.90 -5.72
C GLY A 361 -1.48 -10.71 -4.80
N ARG A 362 -0.42 -9.94 -4.49
CA ARG A 362 -0.53 -8.64 -3.83
C ARG A 362 -1.09 -7.58 -4.78
N SER A 363 -1.66 -6.51 -4.20
CA SER A 363 -1.94 -5.25 -4.91
C SER A 363 -2.87 -5.39 -6.13
N LEU A 364 -3.97 -6.13 -5.97
CA LEU A 364 -4.92 -6.43 -7.05
C LEU A 364 -6.06 -5.40 -7.17
N LEU A 365 -6.40 -4.74 -6.07
CA LEU A 365 -7.45 -3.71 -6.02
C LEU A 365 -6.85 -2.32 -6.22
N HIS A 366 -7.67 -1.39 -6.72
CA HIS A 366 -7.33 0.02 -6.82
C HIS A 366 -8.36 0.83 -6.03
N LEU A 367 -7.88 1.78 -5.23
CA LEU A 367 -8.73 2.88 -4.79
C LEU A 367 -9.18 3.71 -6.00
N ASN A 368 -10.21 4.53 -5.81
CA ASN A 368 -10.57 5.51 -6.82
C ASN A 368 -9.39 6.45 -7.09
N PRO A 369 -9.19 6.88 -8.36
CA PRO A 369 -8.15 7.83 -8.68
C PRO A 369 -8.40 9.18 -8.00
N THR A 370 -7.32 9.93 -7.80
CA THR A 370 -7.44 11.35 -7.59
C THR A 370 -7.77 12.01 -8.93
N ASP A 371 -8.84 12.81 -8.98
CA ASP A 371 -9.24 13.57 -10.18
C ASP A 371 -9.87 14.89 -9.75
N ASP A 372 -9.06 15.93 -9.68
CA ASP A 372 -9.37 17.15 -8.96
C ASP A 372 -9.02 18.41 -9.77
N VAL A 373 -9.91 19.40 -9.69
CA VAL A 373 -9.72 20.71 -10.31
C VAL A 373 -9.95 21.81 -9.28
N ASP A 374 -8.88 22.55 -9.03
CA ASP A 374 -8.91 23.78 -8.25
C ASP A 374 -8.90 24.98 -9.19
N VAL A 375 -9.65 26.02 -8.87
CA VAL A 375 -9.70 27.24 -9.68
C VAL A 375 -9.53 28.46 -8.79
N SER A 376 -8.53 29.28 -9.10
CA SER A 376 -8.43 30.66 -8.62
C SER A 376 -8.93 31.62 -9.68
N LEU A 377 -9.95 32.41 -9.35
CA LEU A 377 -10.50 33.45 -10.20
C LEU A 377 -10.24 34.80 -9.55
N MET A 378 -9.68 35.74 -10.30
CA MET A 378 -9.45 37.10 -9.86
C MET A 378 -10.06 38.10 -10.83
N LYS A 379 -10.71 39.12 -10.27
CA LYS A 379 -11.28 40.26 -10.98
C LYS A 379 -10.67 41.55 -10.45
N ARG A 380 -10.16 42.39 -11.35
CA ARG A 380 -9.61 43.70 -11.00
C ARG A 380 -10.53 44.83 -11.47
N PHE A 381 -10.97 45.65 -10.53
CA PHE A 381 -11.75 46.86 -10.80
C PHE A 381 -10.83 48.07 -10.61
N ASN A 382 -10.53 48.79 -11.69
CA ASN A 382 -9.77 50.03 -11.61
C ASN A 382 -10.75 51.17 -11.35
N ILE A 383 -10.61 51.83 -10.19
CA ILE A 383 -11.43 52.97 -9.79
C ILE A 383 -10.80 54.26 -10.32
N THR A 384 -9.50 54.41 -10.10
CA THR A 384 -8.67 55.49 -10.68
C THR A 384 -7.38 54.90 -11.25
N GLU A 385 -6.45 55.75 -11.70
CA GLU A 385 -5.13 55.31 -12.14
C GLU A 385 -4.26 54.75 -11.01
N ARG A 386 -4.56 55.11 -9.75
CA ARG A 386 -3.80 54.71 -8.56
C ARG A 386 -4.57 53.74 -7.67
N CYS A 387 -5.89 53.84 -7.66
CA CYS A 387 -6.75 53.02 -6.81
C CYS A 387 -7.39 51.86 -7.59
N ARG A 388 -7.20 50.63 -7.11
CA ARG A 388 -7.87 49.43 -7.64
C ARG A 388 -8.34 48.49 -6.54
N VAL A 389 -9.44 47.80 -6.84
CA VAL A 389 -9.99 46.72 -6.00
C VAL A 389 -9.75 45.40 -6.73
N GLU A 390 -9.19 44.42 -6.03
CA GLU A 390 -9.06 43.05 -6.51
C GLU A 390 -10.00 42.16 -5.70
N PHE A 391 -10.95 41.54 -6.38
CA PHE A 391 -11.77 40.48 -5.83
C PHE A 391 -11.22 39.14 -6.30
N SER A 392 -11.07 38.19 -5.40
CA SER A 392 -10.63 36.84 -5.74
C SER A 392 -11.48 35.78 -5.07
N ALA A 393 -11.72 34.70 -5.81
CA ALA A 393 -12.39 33.50 -5.34
C ALA A 393 -11.48 32.31 -5.66
N ARG A 394 -11.16 31.50 -4.65
CA ARG A 394 -10.46 30.23 -4.80
C ARG A 394 -11.45 29.13 -4.49
N VAL A 395 -11.69 28.25 -5.45
CA VAL A 395 -12.59 27.11 -5.31
C VAL A 395 -11.73 25.86 -5.40
N PHE A 396 -11.68 25.10 -4.32
CA PHE A 396 -10.98 23.82 -4.24
C PHE A 396 -11.94 22.69 -4.53
N ASN A 397 -11.56 21.72 -5.38
CA ASN A 397 -12.43 20.66 -5.87
C ASN A 397 -13.73 21.20 -6.46
N ILE A 398 -13.63 22.01 -7.53
CA ILE A 398 -14.77 22.72 -8.12
C ILE A 398 -15.91 21.80 -8.56
N PHE A 399 -15.57 20.59 -9.02
CA PHE A 399 -16.52 19.55 -9.45
C PHE A 399 -17.02 18.66 -8.30
N ASN A 400 -16.49 18.84 -7.09
CA ASN A 400 -16.86 18.08 -5.90
C ASN A 400 -16.72 16.55 -6.10
N HIS A 401 -15.67 16.13 -6.80
CA HIS A 401 -15.33 14.72 -6.98
C HIS A 401 -14.79 14.15 -5.66
N PRO A 402 -15.27 12.99 -5.19
CA PRO A 402 -14.71 12.33 -4.01
C PRO A 402 -13.25 11.89 -4.23
N GLN A 403 -12.36 12.24 -3.31
CA GLN A 403 -10.93 11.92 -3.32
C GLN A 403 -10.61 11.10 -2.06
N TYR A 404 -10.45 9.79 -2.20
CA TYR A 404 -10.12 8.91 -1.07
C TYR A 404 -8.61 8.71 -0.96
N VAL A 405 -8.08 8.80 0.25
CA VAL A 405 -6.68 8.48 0.53
C VAL A 405 -6.66 7.28 1.48
N GLY A 406 -6.06 6.19 1.01
CA GLY A 406 -5.94 4.94 1.75
C GLY A 406 -4.93 5.06 2.89
N GLY A 407 -5.42 5.45 4.07
CA GLY A 407 -4.64 5.52 5.30
C GLY A 407 -3.93 6.86 5.52
N TYR A 408 -3.75 7.21 6.79
CA TYR A 408 -2.92 8.32 7.23
C TYR A 408 -1.51 7.79 7.53
N LEU A 409 -0.47 8.55 7.18
CA LEU A 409 0.94 8.26 7.58
C LEU A 409 1.10 8.12 9.10
N ASN A 410 0.10 8.50 9.88
CA ASN A 410 0.13 8.65 11.33
C ASN A 410 -0.74 7.62 12.06
N ASP A 411 -1.52 6.79 11.33
CA ASP A 411 -2.51 5.89 11.92
C ASP A 411 -2.08 4.44 11.76
N VAL A 412 -1.04 4.07 12.51
CA VAL A 412 -0.60 2.68 12.66
C VAL A 412 -1.41 2.07 13.81
N ALA A 413 -2.66 1.70 13.55
CA ALA A 413 -3.42 0.89 14.49
C ALA A 413 -2.94 -0.56 14.42
N ALA A 414 -2.74 -1.20 15.58
CA ALA A 414 -2.61 -2.65 15.62
C ALA A 414 -3.92 -3.23 15.07
N LEU A 415 -3.82 -4.09 14.06
CA LEU A 415 -4.93 -4.87 13.53
C LEU A 415 -4.83 -6.28 14.13
N PRO A 416 -5.31 -6.51 15.37
CA PRO A 416 -5.33 -7.86 15.91
C PRO A 416 -6.36 -8.67 15.12
N TYR A 417 -5.98 -9.88 14.74
CA TYR A 417 -6.85 -10.88 14.13
C TYR A 417 -7.10 -11.99 15.15
N GLY A 418 -8.36 -12.25 15.49
CA GLY A 418 -8.74 -13.32 16.41
C GLY A 418 -10.15 -13.15 17.00
N ALA A 419 -10.68 -14.22 17.62
CA ALA A 419 -11.94 -14.16 18.32
C ALA A 419 -11.88 -13.11 19.44
N GLY A 420 -12.66 -12.02 19.31
CA GLY A 420 -12.72 -10.92 20.28
C GLY A 420 -12.08 -9.60 19.83
N THR A 421 -11.58 -9.50 18.60
CA THR A 421 -11.12 -8.23 18.02
C THR A 421 -12.26 -7.58 17.24
N ALA A 422 -12.49 -6.28 17.40
CA ALA A 422 -13.61 -5.60 16.77
C ALA A 422 -13.60 -5.81 15.24
N ALA A 423 -14.61 -6.53 14.74
CA ALA A 423 -15.14 -6.29 13.41
C ALA A 423 -15.57 -4.81 13.39
N GLY A 424 -14.74 -3.92 12.87
CA GLY A 424 -14.97 -2.48 13.07
C GLY A 424 -14.05 -1.51 12.35
N ASP A 425 -12.92 -1.95 11.80
CA ASP A 425 -12.20 -1.08 10.85
C ASP A 425 -12.91 -1.14 9.49
N LEU A 426 -13.71 -0.11 9.20
CA LEU A 426 -14.41 0.04 7.92
C LEU A 426 -13.47 -0.13 6.73
N ALA A 427 -12.20 0.27 6.84
CA ALA A 427 -11.21 0.09 5.79
C ALA A 427 -10.90 -1.39 5.50
N ARG A 428 -10.92 -2.28 6.51
CA ARG A 428 -10.79 -3.72 6.26
C ARG A 428 -12.03 -4.33 5.59
N THR A 429 -13.22 -3.85 5.96
CA THR A 429 -14.47 -4.32 5.34
C THR A 429 -14.52 -4.02 3.83
N THR A 430 -13.77 -3.02 3.37
CA THR A 430 -13.67 -2.68 1.94
C THR A 430 -12.71 -3.55 1.12
N ILE A 431 -11.91 -4.42 1.76
CA ILE A 431 -10.92 -5.28 1.09
C ILE A 431 -11.20 -6.77 1.25
N GLU A 432 -12.23 -7.13 2.02
CA GLU A 432 -12.66 -8.50 2.28
C GLU A 432 -13.81 -8.88 1.33
N PRO A 433 -13.62 -9.79 0.36
CA PRO A 433 -14.62 -10.05 -0.68
C PRO A 433 -15.95 -10.57 -0.16
N ALA A 434 -15.97 -11.24 0.99
CA ALA A 434 -17.19 -11.72 1.62
C ALA A 434 -18.03 -10.60 2.27
N ASN A 435 -17.48 -9.40 2.42
CA ASN A 435 -18.12 -8.30 3.12
C ASN A 435 -19.03 -7.47 2.20
N PRO A 436 -20.24 -7.05 2.63
CA PRO A 436 -21.09 -6.16 1.85
C PRO A 436 -20.44 -4.83 1.44
N ASN A 437 -19.44 -4.36 2.18
CA ASN A 437 -18.72 -3.11 1.90
C ASN A 437 -17.53 -3.29 0.93
N PHE A 438 -17.31 -4.47 0.35
CA PHE A 438 -16.19 -4.71 -0.56
C PHE A 438 -16.11 -3.66 -1.68
N GLU A 439 -14.93 -3.05 -1.86
CA GLU A 439 -14.63 -1.92 -2.77
C GLU A 439 -15.45 -0.63 -2.54
N GLN A 440 -16.22 -0.53 -1.46
CA GLN A 440 -16.96 0.69 -1.10
C GLN A 440 -16.08 1.67 -0.32
N TRP A 441 -15.08 2.26 -0.98
CA TRP A 441 -14.08 3.13 -0.37
C TRP A 441 -14.65 4.32 0.42
N SER A 442 -15.83 4.82 0.05
CA SER A 442 -16.53 5.91 0.72
C SER A 442 -16.97 5.58 2.15
N GLN A 443 -17.15 4.30 2.46
CA GLN A 443 -17.50 3.85 3.82
C GLN A 443 -16.28 3.89 4.75
N ALA A 444 -15.07 3.78 4.18
CA ALA A 444 -13.83 3.63 4.93
C ALA A 444 -12.98 4.90 4.99
N PHE A 445 -12.96 5.69 3.92
CA PHE A 445 -12.01 6.78 3.74
C PHE A 445 -12.75 8.12 3.58
N SER A 446 -12.29 9.12 4.32
CA SER A 446 -12.79 10.48 4.18
C SER A 446 -12.33 11.11 2.87
N SER A 447 -13.23 11.87 2.24
CA SER A 447 -12.89 12.76 1.12
C SER A 447 -12.94 14.21 1.55
N ASN A 448 -12.10 15.06 0.94
CA ASN A 448 -12.17 16.50 1.15
C ASN A 448 -13.44 17.09 0.49
N PRO A 449 -14.23 17.90 1.22
CA PRO A 449 -15.35 18.62 0.61
C PRO A 449 -14.84 19.78 -0.26
N ARG A 450 -15.67 20.23 -1.22
CA ARG A 450 -15.43 21.48 -1.94
C ARG A 450 -15.33 22.65 -0.98
N LYS A 451 -14.28 23.47 -1.12
CA LYS A 451 -14.04 24.67 -0.30
C LYS A 451 -14.01 25.91 -1.18
N VAL A 452 -14.62 26.99 -0.71
CA VAL A 452 -14.58 28.29 -1.38
C VAL A 452 -13.96 29.30 -0.43
N GLN A 453 -12.90 29.97 -0.87
CA GLN A 453 -12.27 31.07 -0.16
C GLN A 453 -12.42 32.35 -0.98
N LEU A 454 -13.02 33.37 -0.38
CA LEU A 454 -13.17 34.69 -0.99
C LEU A 454 -12.18 35.66 -0.34
N ALA A 455 -11.58 36.54 -1.14
CA ALA A 455 -10.74 37.61 -0.64
C ALA A 455 -10.95 38.90 -1.44
N LEU A 456 -10.92 40.03 -0.73
CA LEU A 456 -11.02 41.36 -1.29
C LEU A 456 -9.77 42.14 -0.88
N LYS A 457 -9.08 42.74 -1.85
CA LYS A 457 -7.89 43.55 -1.62
C LYS A 457 -8.09 44.93 -2.23
N PHE A 458 -7.86 45.97 -1.44
CA PHE A 458 -7.82 47.35 -1.91
C PHE A 458 -6.36 47.80 -2.05
N ILE A 459 -6.03 48.43 -3.18
CA ILE A 459 -4.69 48.91 -3.53
C ILE A 459 -4.84 50.39 -3.88
N PHE A 460 -4.03 51.24 -3.26
CA PHE A 460 -4.11 52.70 -3.35
C PHE A 460 -2.74 53.33 -3.62
#